data_AF-A0A1B8FKL3-F1
#
_entry.id   AF-A0A1B8FKL3-F1
#
_cell.length_a   1.000
_cell.length_b   1.000
_cell.length_c   1.000
_cell.angle_alpha   90.00
_cell.angle_beta   90.00
_cell.angle_gamma   90.00
#
_symmetry.space_group_name_H-M   'P 1'
#
loop_
_entity.id
_entity.type
_entity.pdbx_description
1 polymer ?
#
loop_
_entity_poly.entity_id
_entity_poly.type
_entity_poly.pdbx_seq_one_letter_code
_entity_poly.pdbx_strand_id
1 'polypeptide(L)'
;MSTPRFFSQPLKYLHWAAIEKPAIFYSIIVGSMGPVLVLTVPKIRHRLGDGPRPPIPSTYPSTFLHHFNARIRVGMNAERLAVAASLKLEEFCANWPTTVPAGPRKQLSGYDD
;
A
#
# COMPACT_ATOMS: atom_id res chain seq x y z
N MET A 1 31.16 30.72 -20.36
CA MET A 1 29.96 31.14 -19.60
C MET A 1 30.14 30.72 -18.15
N SER A 2 29.90 31.60 -17.19
CA SER A 2 29.90 31.23 -15.77
C SER A 2 28.68 30.34 -15.48
N THR A 3 28.85 29.30 -14.65
CA THR A 3 27.75 28.42 -14.26
C THR A 3 26.77 29.19 -13.38
N PRO A 4 25.46 29.24 -13.73
CA PRO A 4 24.47 29.89 -12.88
C PRO A 4 24.40 29.19 -11.52
N ARG A 5 24.15 29.93 -10.44
CA ARG A 5 23.95 29.35 -9.10
C ARG A 5 22.49 28.98 -8.90
N PHE A 6 22.24 27.79 -8.36
CA PHE A 6 20.89 27.27 -8.10
C PHE A 6 20.05 28.22 -7.22
N PHE A 7 20.59 28.67 -6.09
CA PHE A 7 19.86 29.51 -5.13
C PHE A 7 19.68 30.98 -5.54
N SER A 8 20.40 31.45 -6.57
CA SER A 8 20.27 32.83 -7.06
C SER A 8 19.39 32.93 -8.29
N GLN A 9 19.45 31.93 -9.18
CA GLN A 9 18.74 31.93 -10.48
C GLN A 9 18.28 30.51 -10.84
N PRO A 10 17.27 29.95 -10.14
CA PRO A 10 16.89 28.54 -10.29
C PRO A 10 16.41 28.20 -11.70
N LEU A 11 15.56 29.03 -12.32
CA LEU A 11 15.05 28.77 -13.67
C LEU A 11 16.16 28.76 -14.72
N LYS A 12 17.13 29.68 -14.59
CA LYS A 12 18.28 29.76 -15.50
C LYS A 12 19.23 28.57 -15.29
N TYR A 13 19.37 28.09 -14.05
CA TYR A 13 20.12 26.89 -13.73
C TYR A 13 19.48 25.63 -14.33
N LEU A 14 18.16 25.46 -14.22
CA LEU A 14 17.46 24.32 -14.80
C LEU A 14 17.60 24.27 -16.33
N HIS A 15 17.45 25.41 -17.01
CA HIS A 15 17.65 25.47 -18.46
C HIS A 15 19.09 25.13 -18.87
N TRP A 16 20.09 25.67 -18.15
CA TRP A 16 21.50 25.34 -18.39
C TRP A 16 21.80 23.85 -18.12
N ALA A 17 21.28 23.30 -17.02
CA ALA A 17 21.49 21.91 -16.63
C ALA A 17 20.87 20.92 -17.64
N ALA A 18 19.73 21.27 -18.26
CA ALA A 18 19.10 20.47 -19.29
C ALA A 18 19.94 20.33 -20.58
N ILE A 19 20.73 21.35 -20.92
CA ILE A 19 21.57 21.39 -22.13
C ILE A 19 22.98 20.84 -21.85
N GLU A 20 23.63 21.30 -20.78
CA GLU A 20 25.03 20.96 -20.49
C GLU A 20 25.19 19.56 -19.89
N LYS A 21 24.24 19.16 -19.02
CA LYS A 21 24.33 17.90 -18.25
C LYS A 21 23.03 17.09 -18.35
N PRO A 22 22.62 16.70 -19.57
CA PRO A 22 21.31 16.08 -19.81
C PRO A 22 21.11 14.79 -19.01
N ALA A 23 22.15 13.95 -18.88
CA ALA A 23 22.04 12.68 -18.16
C ALA A 23 21.61 12.86 -16.69
N ILE A 24 22.21 13.82 -15.97
CA ILE A 24 21.89 14.08 -14.56
C ILE A 24 20.53 14.77 -14.43
N PHE A 25 20.25 15.74 -15.31
CA PHE A 25 19.00 16.48 -15.26
C PHE A 25 17.78 15.57 -15.49
N TYR A 26 17.78 14.79 -16.57
CA TYR A 26 16.65 13.94 -16.92
C TYR A 26 16.50 12.70 -16.03
N SER A 27 17.61 12.17 -15.48
CA SER A 27 17.52 11.05 -14.52
C SER A 27 16.78 11.45 -13.24
N ILE A 28 16.97 12.67 -12.73
CA ILE A 28 16.23 13.19 -11.58
C ILE A 28 14.75 13.36 -11.92
N ILE A 29 14.42 13.90 -13.10
CA ILE A 29 13.03 14.07 -13.52
C ILE A 29 12.33 12.73 -13.66
N VAL A 30 12.91 11.79 -14.42
CA VAL A 30 12.32 10.46 -14.64
C VAL A 30 12.24 9.67 -13.33
N GLY A 31 13.29 9.74 -12.50
CA GLY A 31 13.31 9.10 -11.19
C GLY A 31 12.27 9.66 -10.23
N SER A 32 12.07 10.98 -10.20
CA SER A 32 11.08 11.63 -9.34
C SER A 32 9.64 11.46 -9.84
N MET A 33 9.43 11.27 -11.15
CA MET A 33 8.10 11.00 -11.70
C MET A 33 7.47 9.71 -11.12
N GLY A 34 8.26 8.67 -10.83
CA GLY A 34 7.73 7.42 -10.26
C GLY A 34 6.98 7.62 -8.94
N PRO A 35 7.63 8.15 -7.88
CA PRO A 35 6.97 8.47 -6.62
C PRO A 35 5.77 9.42 -6.76
N VAL A 36 5.88 10.44 -7.62
CA VAL A 36 4.78 11.38 -7.88
C VAL A 36 3.56 10.65 -8.42
N LEU A 37 3.74 9.75 -9.39
CA LEU A 37 2.65 8.97 -9.96
C LEU A 37 2.05 8.00 -8.94
N VAL A 38 2.87 7.33 -8.12
CA VAL A 38 2.37 6.42 -7.07
C VAL A 38 1.48 7.16 -6.07
N LEU A 39 1.76 8.41 -5.74
CA LEU A 39 0.96 9.18 -4.79
C LEU A 39 -0.29 9.81 -5.43
N THR A 40 -0.24 10.18 -6.71
CA THR A 40 -1.31 10.92 -7.39
C THR A 40 -2.29 10.01 -8.14
N VAL A 41 -1.78 9.02 -8.87
CA VAL A 41 -2.57 8.15 -9.76
C VAL A 41 -3.63 7.33 -9.01
N PRO A 42 -3.38 6.71 -7.84
CA PRO A 42 -4.41 5.91 -7.16
C PRO A 42 -5.66 6.72 -6.79
N LYS A 43 -5.47 7.98 -6.37
CA LYS A 43 -6.58 8.87 -6.03
C LYS A 43 -7.42 9.22 -7.26
N ILE A 44 -6.76 9.47 -8.40
CA ILE A 44 -7.45 9.75 -9.67
C ILE A 44 -8.20 8.51 -10.15
N ARG A 45 -7.56 7.34 -10.12
CA ARG A 45 -8.13 6.06 -10.55
C ARG A 45 -9.38 5.69 -9.74
N HIS A 46 -9.37 5.91 -8.43
CA HIS A 46 -10.54 5.68 -7.58
C HIS A 46 -11.71 6.63 -7.88
N ARG A 47 -11.44 7.86 -8.34
CA ARG A 47 -12.50 8.80 -8.75
C ARG A 47 -13.12 8.44 -10.11
N LEU A 48 -12.35 7.78 -10.98
CA LEU A 48 -12.82 7.31 -12.29
C LEU A 48 -13.63 6.00 -12.22
N GLY A 49 -13.87 5.47 -11.01
CA GLY A 49 -14.73 4.30 -10.80
C GLY A 49 -13.99 2.97 -10.67
N ASP A 50 -12.66 2.95 -10.72
CA ASP A 50 -11.89 1.72 -10.44
C ASP A 50 -11.70 1.55 -8.92
N GLY A 51 -12.56 0.70 -8.34
CA GLY A 51 -12.58 0.38 -6.92
C GLY A 51 -11.51 -0.61 -6.47
N PRO A 52 -11.34 -0.82 -5.15
CA PRO A 52 -10.46 -1.88 -4.65
C PRO A 52 -11.00 -3.25 -5.07
N ARG A 53 -10.17 -4.03 -5.78
CA ARG A 53 -10.51 -5.40 -6.16
C ARG A 53 -10.58 -6.29 -4.90
N PRO A 54 -11.50 -7.27 -4.86
CA PRO A 54 -11.51 -8.24 -3.77
C PRO A 54 -10.18 -9.03 -3.74
N PRO A 55 -9.69 -9.40 -2.55
CA PRO A 55 -8.47 -10.19 -2.42
C PRO A 55 -8.67 -11.58 -3.04
N ILE A 56 -7.64 -12.05 -3.76
CA ILE A 56 -7.59 -13.42 -4.24
C ILE A 56 -7.35 -14.33 -3.03
N PRO A 57 -8.13 -15.41 -2.85
CA PRO A 57 -7.88 -16.36 -1.77
C PRO A 57 -6.57 -17.12 -2.05
N SER A 58 -5.65 -17.12 -1.09
CA SER A 58 -4.38 -17.86 -1.18
C SER A 58 -4.48 -19.31 -0.69
N THR A 59 -5.61 -19.68 -0.08
CA THR A 59 -5.86 -21.00 0.51
C THR A 59 -7.34 -21.35 0.40
N TYR A 60 -7.73 -22.53 0.89
CA TYR A 60 -9.11 -22.98 0.91
C TYR A 60 -10.04 -21.88 1.43
N PRO A 61 -11.17 -21.59 0.73
CA PRO A 61 -12.01 -20.45 1.05
C PRO A 61 -12.67 -20.65 2.41
N SER A 62 -12.10 -20.04 3.43
CA SER A 62 -12.79 -19.76 4.69
C SER A 62 -13.57 -18.46 4.51
N THR A 63 -14.83 -18.44 4.94
CA THR A 63 -15.81 -17.35 4.79
C THR A 63 -15.35 -15.98 5.36
N PHE A 64 -14.16 -15.89 5.96
CA PHE A 64 -13.65 -14.71 6.65
C PHE A 64 -12.82 -13.74 5.79
N LEU A 65 -12.56 -14.05 4.52
CA LEU A 65 -11.78 -13.16 3.61
C LEU A 65 -12.56 -11.94 3.08
N HIS A 66 -13.72 -11.58 3.64
CA HIS A 66 -14.39 -10.31 3.33
C HIS A 66 -14.12 -9.21 4.38
N HIS A 67 -13.76 -9.55 5.62
CA HIS A 67 -13.70 -8.58 6.72
C HIS A 67 -12.29 -8.11 7.08
N PHE A 68 -11.26 -8.95 6.85
CA PHE A 68 -9.89 -8.65 7.28
C PHE A 68 -9.24 -7.51 6.48
N ASN A 69 -9.54 -7.41 5.18
CA ASN A 69 -8.98 -6.39 4.31
C ASN A 69 -9.49 -4.97 4.62
N ALA A 70 -10.66 -4.84 5.25
CA ALA A 70 -11.19 -3.54 5.67
C ALA A 70 -10.40 -2.94 6.85
N ARG A 71 -9.81 -3.79 7.71
CA ARG A 71 -9.17 -3.36 8.96
C ARG A 71 -7.70 -2.97 8.80
N ILE A 72 -6.98 -3.59 7.86
CA ILE A 72 -5.57 -3.23 7.55
C ILE A 72 -5.47 -1.83 6.94
N ARG A 73 -6.45 -1.40 6.12
CA ARG A 73 -6.49 -0.02 5.60
C ARG A 73 -6.69 1.06 6.68
N VAL A 74 -7.31 0.71 7.80
CA VAL A 74 -7.49 1.65 8.94
C VAL A 74 -6.25 1.70 9.84
N GLY A 75 -5.46 0.62 9.90
CA GLY A 75 -4.30 0.52 10.79
C GLY A 75 -3.08 1.36 10.38
N MET A 76 -2.93 1.73 9.10
CA MET A 76 -1.74 2.43 8.60
C MET A 76 -1.73 3.95 8.82
N ASN A 77 -2.76 4.53 9.44
CA ASN A 77 -2.88 5.99 9.71
C ASN A 77 -2.81 6.36 11.20
N ALA A 78 -2.29 5.49 12.07
CA ALA A 78 -2.28 5.71 13.51
C ALA A 78 -0.86 5.70 14.11
N GLU A 79 -0.06 6.74 13.83
CA GLU A 79 1.21 7.00 14.52
C GLU A 79 1.05 7.47 15.99
N ARG A 80 -0.09 7.22 16.65
CA ARG A 80 -0.37 7.78 17.99
C ARG A 80 -0.57 6.79 19.14
N LEU A 81 -0.36 5.48 18.94
CA LEU A 81 -0.67 4.48 19.98
C LEU A 81 0.50 3.52 20.29
N ALA A 82 1.74 4.02 20.31
CA ALA A 82 2.92 3.24 20.71
C ALA A 82 2.94 2.81 22.20
N VAL A 83 2.00 3.28 23.03
CA VAL A 83 1.94 2.94 24.47
C VAL A 83 1.07 1.70 24.76
N ALA A 84 0.25 1.26 23.81
CA ALA A 84 -0.61 0.06 23.97
C ALA A 84 0.08 -1.25 23.54
N ALA A 85 1.40 -1.24 23.32
CA ALA A 85 2.14 -2.33 22.67
C ALA A 85 2.47 -3.53 23.58
N SER A 86 2.33 -3.43 24.92
CA SER A 86 2.75 -4.51 25.82
C SER A 86 1.64 -5.44 26.32
N LEU A 87 0.35 -5.08 26.15
CA LEU A 87 -0.78 -5.89 26.66
C LEU A 87 -1.44 -6.78 25.58
N LYS A 88 -0.95 -6.74 24.35
CA LYS A 88 -1.54 -7.48 23.21
C LYS A 88 -0.73 -8.67 22.72
N LEU A 89 0.30 -9.08 23.46
CA LEU A 89 1.08 -10.27 23.11
C LEU A 89 0.30 -11.58 23.40
N GLU A 90 -0.59 -11.58 24.40
CA GLU A 90 -1.46 -12.72 24.73
C GLU A 90 -2.56 -12.96 23.67
N GLU A 91 -3.06 -11.91 23.03
CA GLU A 91 -4.00 -12.06 21.89
C GLU A 91 -3.30 -12.52 20.59
N PHE A 92 -1.97 -12.45 20.54
CA PHE A 92 -1.18 -12.81 19.37
C PHE A 92 -1.08 -14.33 19.18
N CYS A 93 -1.13 -15.11 20.27
CA CYS A 93 -1.11 -16.58 20.21
C CYS A 93 -2.49 -17.22 19.93
N ALA A 94 -3.60 -16.53 20.22
CA ALA A 94 -4.95 -17.03 19.95
C ALA A 94 -5.40 -16.83 18.49
N ASN A 95 -4.68 -16.03 17.70
CA ASN A 95 -5.04 -15.65 16.33
C ASN A 95 -4.17 -16.33 15.27
N TRP A 96 -3.84 -17.61 15.45
CA TRP A 96 -3.36 -18.42 14.33
C TRP A 96 -4.47 -18.49 13.27
N PRO A 97 -4.18 -18.30 11.97
CA PRO A 97 -5.21 -18.23 10.95
C PRO A 97 -5.79 -19.63 10.71
N THR A 98 -6.81 -20.02 11.48
CA THR A 98 -7.64 -21.18 11.19
C THR A 98 -8.40 -20.93 9.90
N THR A 99 -7.91 -21.55 8.83
CA THR A 99 -8.50 -21.70 7.50
C THR A 99 -9.75 -22.60 7.52
N VAL A 100 -10.61 -22.43 8.52
CA VAL A 100 -11.73 -23.31 8.86
C VAL A 100 -13.00 -22.45 8.97
N PRO A 101 -14.15 -22.88 8.42
CA PRO A 101 -15.41 -22.20 8.67
C PRO A 101 -15.59 -22.03 10.18
N ALA A 102 -15.69 -20.78 10.65
CA ALA A 102 -15.74 -20.45 12.08
C ALA A 102 -17.04 -20.90 12.77
N GLY A 103 -17.94 -21.57 12.06
CA GLY A 103 -19.18 -22.12 12.61
C GLY A 103 -18.98 -23.50 13.24
N PRO A 104 -19.84 -23.87 14.21
CA PRO A 104 -19.86 -25.24 14.72
C PRO A 104 -20.17 -26.23 13.59
N ARG A 105 -19.61 -27.44 13.69
CA ARG A 105 -19.89 -28.50 12.72
C ARG A 105 -21.39 -28.79 12.69
N LYS A 106 -21.95 -28.85 11.49
CA LYS A 106 -23.34 -29.29 11.28
C LYS A 106 -23.34 -30.79 11.05
N GLN A 107 -24.30 -31.49 11.63
CA GLN A 107 -24.51 -32.90 11.34
C GLN A 107 -24.99 -33.01 9.89
N LEU A 108 -24.19 -33.68 9.06
CA LEU A 108 -24.48 -33.98 7.67
C LEU A 108 -24.90 -35.45 7.60
N SER A 109 -25.76 -35.79 6.66
CA SER A 109 -26.15 -37.18 6.35
C SER A 109 -25.98 -37.41 4.86
N GLY A 110 -25.60 -38.63 4.48
CA GLY A 110 -25.29 -39.04 3.11
C GLY A 110 -23.80 -39.36 2.94
N TYR A 111 -23.49 -40.36 2.09
CA TYR A 111 -22.18 -41.04 2.08
C TYR A 111 -21.85 -41.74 3.41
N ASP A 112 -22.90 -42.10 4.15
CA ASP A 112 -22.84 -43.07 5.24
C ASP A 112 -22.95 -44.44 4.56
N ASP A 113 -21.89 -45.25 4.56
CA ASP A 113 -21.83 -46.54 3.84
C ASP A 113 -23.04 -47.47 4.07
#